data_AF-A0A2P2IEZ3-F1
#
_entry.id   AF-A0A2P2IEZ3-F1
#
_cell.length_a   1.000
_cell.length_b   1.000
_cell.length_c   1.000
_cell.angle_alpha   90.00
_cell.angle_beta   90.00
_cell.angle_gamma   90.00
#
_symmetry.space_group_name_H-M   'P 1'
#
loop_
_entity.id
_entity.type
_entity.pdbx_description
1 polymer ?
#
loop_
_entity_poly.entity_id
_entity_poly.type
_entity_poly.pdbx_seq_one_letter_code
_entity_poly.pdbx_strand_id
1 'polypeptide(L)'
;TKIKSYYVSFWNGADLRYKLLKEPKVKISIAGIIISRSRDAMPYLERNRVGRDAIDSASALTDMGKYLFQERRLPTYDIAVAITKLDMCRRAYEGGNCNRGTAGFAYVG
;
A
#
# COMPACT_ATOMS: atom_id res chain seq x y z
N THR A 1 -9.87 -16.74 7.55
CA THR A 1 -9.27 -15.99 8.68
C THR A 1 -9.82 -14.58 8.69
N LYS A 2 -10.11 -13.98 9.85
CA LYS A 2 -10.74 -12.64 9.99
C LYS A 2 -10.06 -11.54 9.17
N ILE A 3 -8.73 -11.59 9.03
CA ILE A 3 -7.93 -10.62 8.26
C ILE A 3 -8.29 -10.62 6.77
N LYS A 4 -8.49 -11.79 6.15
CA LYS A 4 -8.88 -11.87 4.73
C LYS A 4 -10.24 -11.20 4.51
N SER A 5 -11.21 -11.50 5.38
CA SER A 5 -12.55 -10.91 5.32
C SER A 5 -12.51 -9.39 5.49
N TYR A 6 -11.67 -8.87 6.40
CA TYR A 6 -11.47 -7.43 6.56
C TYR A 6 -11.02 -6.75 5.26
N TYR A 7 -9.99 -7.29 4.59
CA TYR A 7 -9.49 -6.72 3.34
C TYR A 7 -10.50 -6.82 2.19
N VAL A 8 -11.22 -7.94 2.08
CA VAL A 8 -12.28 -8.08 1.07
C VAL A 8 -13.39 -7.05 1.31
N SER A 9 -13.85 -6.88 2.56
CA SER A 9 -14.89 -5.89 2.89
C SER A 9 -14.43 -4.46 2.62
N PHE A 10 -13.18 -4.12 2.96
CA PHE A 10 -12.61 -2.80 2.67
C PHE A 10 -12.62 -2.51 1.17
N TRP A 11 -12.11 -3.44 0.36
CA TRP A 11 -12.04 -3.28 -1.10
C TRP A 11 -13.41 -3.32 -1.79
N ASN A 12 -14.37 -4.06 -1.24
CA ASN A 12 -15.77 -3.97 -1.69
C ASN A 12 -16.33 -2.55 -1.46
N GLY A 13 -16.02 -1.94 -0.32
CA GLY A 13 -16.38 -0.54 -0.05
C GLY A 13 -15.78 0.42 -1.09
N ALA A 14 -14.51 0.23 -1.46
CA ALA A 14 -13.87 1.02 -2.51
C ALA A 14 -14.52 0.79 -3.89
N ASP A 15 -14.73 -0.47 -4.30
CA ASP A 15 -15.39 -0.81 -5.57
C ASP A 15 -16.77 -0.16 -5.69
N LEU A 16 -17.58 -0.20 -4.62
CA LEU A 16 -18.89 0.45 -4.58
C LEU A 16 -18.81 1.97 -4.77
N ARG A 17 -17.77 2.63 -4.25
CA ARG A 17 -17.56 4.07 -4.48
C ARG A 17 -17.22 4.37 -5.93
N TYR A 18 -16.34 3.57 -6.54
CA TYR A 18 -15.98 3.75 -7.96
C TYR A 18 -17.13 3.42 -8.92
N LYS A 19 -18.01 2.49 -8.55
CA LYS A 19 -19.24 2.18 -9.32
C LYS A 19 -20.23 3.35 -9.41
N LEU A 20 -20.11 4.38 -8.57
CA LEU A 20 -20.93 5.59 -8.68
C LEU A 20 -20.52 6.47 -9.88
N LEU A 21 -19.32 6.27 -10.43
CA LEU A 21 -18.87 6.97 -11.63
C LEU A 21 -19.67 6.47 -12.85
N LYS A 22 -20.24 7.42 -13.60
CA LYS A 22 -21.00 7.10 -14.83
C LYS A 22 -20.06 6.95 -16.02
N GLU A 23 -19.13 7.88 -16.16
CA GLU A 23 -18.14 7.94 -17.23
C GLU A 23 -16.82 8.46 -16.63
N PRO A 24 -15.74 7.65 -16.58
CA PRO A 24 -15.65 6.26 -17.04
C PRO A 24 -16.34 5.27 -16.09
N LYS A 25 -16.72 4.10 -16.63
CA LYS A 25 -17.12 2.94 -15.80
C LYS A 25 -15.87 2.26 -15.25
N VAL A 26 -15.73 2.22 -13.94
CA VAL A 26 -14.59 1.61 -13.25
C VAL A 26 -15.06 0.43 -12.40
N LYS A 27 -14.35 -0.70 -12.49
CA LYS A 27 -14.55 -1.88 -11.65
C LYS A 27 -13.25 -2.25 -10.97
N ILE A 28 -13.27 -2.38 -9.65
CA ILE A 28 -12.12 -2.83 -8.88
C ILE A 28 -12.26 -4.33 -8.64
N SER A 29 -11.24 -5.10 -9.00
CA SER A 29 -11.21 -6.56 -8.84
C SER A 29 -9.93 -6.97 -8.13
N ILE A 30 -10.04 -7.89 -7.16
CA ILE A 30 -8.87 -8.37 -6.42
C ILE A 30 -8.24 -9.53 -7.19
N ALA A 31 -7.03 -9.33 -7.71
CA ALA A 31 -6.23 -10.39 -8.35
C ALA A 31 -5.56 -11.34 -7.34
N GLY A 32 -5.15 -10.82 -6.18
CA GLY A 32 -4.52 -11.61 -5.13
C GLY A 32 -4.36 -10.84 -3.82
N ILE A 33 -4.23 -11.56 -2.71
CA ILE A 33 -3.97 -10.98 -1.39
C ILE A 33 -2.75 -11.67 -0.78
N ILE A 34 -1.69 -10.91 -0.52
CA ILE A 34 -0.50 -11.35 0.18
C ILE A 34 -0.59 -10.89 1.63
N ILE A 35 -0.61 -11.84 2.56
CA ILE A 35 -0.60 -11.54 3.99
C ILE A 35 0.78 -11.91 4.52
N SER A 36 1.59 -10.89 4.79
CA SER A 36 2.86 -11.07 5.46
C SER A 36 2.67 -11.60 6.88
N ARG A 37 3.43 -12.64 7.23
CA ARG A 37 3.55 -13.15 8.61
C ARG A 37 4.90 -12.84 9.25
N SER A 38 5.85 -12.32 8.48
CA SER A 38 7.20 -11.95 8.92
C SER A 38 7.56 -10.57 8.42
N ARG A 39 8.33 -9.81 9.21
CA ARG A 39 8.84 -8.48 8.83
C ARG A 39 9.54 -8.53 7.45
N ASP A 40 10.29 -9.58 7.18
CA ASP A 40 11.09 -9.71 5.97
C ASP A 40 10.28 -9.93 4.70
N ALA A 41 8.99 -10.26 4.80
CA ALA A 41 8.15 -10.51 3.62
C ALA A 41 7.67 -9.21 2.94
N MET A 42 7.80 -8.05 3.59
CA MET A 42 7.51 -6.74 3.00
C MET A 42 8.71 -5.81 3.21
N PRO A 43 9.87 -6.09 2.57
CA PRO A 43 11.13 -5.41 2.87
C PRO A 43 11.08 -3.90 2.59
N TYR A 44 10.26 -3.46 1.64
CA TYR A 44 10.04 -2.05 1.31
C TYR A 44 9.39 -1.25 2.46
N LEU A 45 8.65 -1.89 3.37
CA LEU A 45 8.14 -1.24 4.59
C LEU A 45 9.19 -1.23 5.70
N GLU A 46 9.85 -2.36 5.94
CA GLU A 46 10.79 -2.49 7.06
C GLU A 46 12.06 -1.65 6.87
N ARG A 47 12.61 -1.58 5.65
CA ARG A 47 13.80 -0.75 5.34
C ARG A 47 13.52 0.75 5.50
N ASN A 48 12.26 1.14 5.35
CA ASN A 48 11.83 2.54 5.40
C ASN A 48 11.17 2.89 6.74
N ARG A 49 11.39 2.10 7.79
CA ARG A 49 10.89 2.41 9.13
C ARG A 49 11.50 3.70 9.68
N VAL A 50 10.66 4.46 10.37
CA VAL A 50 11.06 5.63 11.16
C VAL A 50 10.65 5.37 12.60
N GLY A 51 11.64 5.14 13.46
CA GLY A 51 11.38 4.73 14.84
C GLY A 51 10.69 3.36 14.90
N ARG A 52 9.77 3.19 15.87
CA ARG A 52 9.13 1.88 16.14
C ARG A 52 7.81 1.68 15.40
N ASP A 53 7.13 2.77 15.07
CA ASP A 53 5.71 2.78 14.74
C ASP A 53 5.38 3.49 13.42
N ALA A 54 6.35 4.07 12.73
CA ALA A 54 6.12 4.80 11.48
C ALA A 54 6.96 4.30 10.29
N ILE A 55 6.59 4.72 9.09
CA ILE A 55 7.37 4.59 7.85
C ILE A 55 7.52 5.92 7.13
N ASP A 56 8.63 6.09 6.41
CA ASP A 56 8.78 7.13 5.41
C ASP A 56 8.01 6.73 4.16
N SER A 57 6.85 7.36 3.96
CA SER A 57 5.84 6.92 2.99
C SER A 57 6.33 7.02 1.55
N ALA A 58 7.13 8.03 1.23
CA ALA A 58 7.60 8.24 -0.13
C ALA A 58 8.70 7.26 -0.50
N SER A 59 9.66 7.04 0.41
CA SER A 59 10.73 6.06 0.21
C SER A 59 10.16 4.64 0.18
N ALA A 60 9.21 4.32 1.08
CA ALA A 60 8.50 3.04 1.08
C ALA A 60 7.72 2.79 -0.22
N LEU A 61 7.02 3.80 -0.75
CA LEU A 61 6.30 3.69 -2.02
C LEU A 61 7.26 3.46 -3.20
N THR A 62 8.38 4.19 -3.22
CA THR A 62 9.43 4.04 -4.25
C THR A 62 10.01 2.63 -4.24
N ASP A 63 10.39 2.13 -3.06
CA ASP A 63 10.98 0.80 -2.90
C ASP A 63 9.97 -0.31 -3.18
N MET A 64 8.70 -0.12 -2.84
CA MET A 64 7.62 -1.04 -3.18
C MET A 64 7.50 -1.17 -4.70
N GLY A 65 7.53 -0.05 -5.44
CA GLY A 65 7.50 -0.04 -6.90
C GLY A 65 8.66 -0.84 -7.50
N LYS A 66 9.89 -0.59 -7.05
CA LYS A 66 11.08 -1.33 -7.50
C LYS A 66 10.98 -2.83 -7.20
N TYR A 67 10.56 -3.19 -5.98
CA TYR A 67 10.42 -4.58 -5.55
C TYR A 67 9.39 -5.32 -6.40
N LEU A 68 8.19 -4.75 -6.57
CA LEU A 68 7.10 -5.39 -7.30
C LEU A 68 7.34 -5.44 -8.81
N PHE A 69 8.10 -4.48 -9.36
CA PHE A 69 8.50 -4.53 -10.77
C PHE A 69 9.38 -5.73 -11.11
N GLN A 70 10.21 -6.17 -10.16
CA GLN A 70 11.10 -7.33 -10.31
C GLN A 70 10.42 -8.66 -9.98
N GLU A 71 9.30 -8.62 -9.25
CA GLU A 71 8.59 -9.81 -8.85
C GLU A 71 7.87 -10.46 -10.05
N ARG A 72 7.95 -11.79 -10.14
CA ARG A 72 7.39 -12.59 -11.26
C ARG A 72 6.42 -13.68 -10.80
N ARG A 73 6.35 -13.93 -9.49
CA ARG A 73 5.50 -14.99 -8.92
C ARG A 73 4.07 -14.53 -8.66
N LEU A 74 3.79 -13.24 -8.80
CA LEU A 74 2.47 -12.67 -8.55
C LEU A 74 1.57 -12.81 -9.80
N PRO A 75 0.25 -12.93 -9.62
CA PRO A 75 -0.68 -12.88 -10.73
C PRO A 75 -0.60 -11.52 -11.44
N THR A 76 -1.11 -11.42 -12.65
CA THR A 76 -1.22 -10.12 -13.35
C THR A 76 -2.13 -9.17 -12.56
N TYR A 77 -1.69 -7.93 -12.39
CA TYR A 77 -2.44 -6.85 -11.75
C TYR A 77 -2.09 -5.50 -12.38
N ASP A 78 -3.01 -4.54 -12.27
CA ASP A 78 -2.78 -3.15 -12.74
C ASP A 78 -2.24 -2.25 -11.62
N ILE A 79 -2.71 -2.49 -10.38
CA ILE A 79 -2.38 -1.68 -9.21
C ILE A 79 -2.05 -2.61 -8.05
N ALA A 80 -1.01 -2.27 -7.29
CA ALA A 80 -0.67 -2.91 -6.03
C ALA A 80 -0.78 -1.92 -4.87
N VAL A 81 -1.37 -2.38 -3.75
CA VAL A 81 -1.58 -1.55 -2.56
C VAL A 81 -1.09 -2.30 -1.32
N ALA A 82 -0.21 -1.66 -0.56
CA ALA A 82 0.22 -2.15 0.75
C ALA A 82 -0.61 -1.48 1.85
N ILE A 83 -1.20 -2.27 2.74
CA ILE A 83 -1.94 -1.79 3.91
C ILE A 83 -1.16 -2.17 5.16
N THR A 84 -0.86 -1.19 6.00
CA THR A 84 -0.05 -1.35 7.21
C THR A 84 -0.74 -0.71 8.41
N LYS A 85 -0.35 -1.13 9.62
CA LYS A 85 -0.73 -0.49 10.88
C LYS A 85 0.26 0.58 11.32
N LEU A 86 1.38 0.72 10.61
CA LEU A 86 2.37 1.75 10.89
C LEU A 86 1.80 3.11 10.50
N ASP A 87 2.12 4.12 11.31
CA ASP A 87 1.89 5.51 10.97
C ASP A 87 2.70 5.87 9.70
N MET A 88 2.12 6.69 8.85
CA MET A 88 2.77 7.15 7.64
C MET A 88 3.21 8.58 7.85
N CYS A 89 4.50 8.82 7.61
CA CYS A 89 5.03 10.17 7.61
C CYS A 89 5.65 10.53 6.27
N ARG A 90 5.70 11.83 6.01
CA ARG A 90 6.45 12.41 4.91
C ARG A 90 7.62 13.18 5.47
N ARG A 91 8.81 12.85 5.00
CA ARG A 91 10.00 13.68 5.20
C ARG A 91 10.13 14.69 4.06
N ALA A 92 10.54 15.91 4.41
CA ALA A 92 10.84 16.95 3.42
C ALA A 92 12.15 16.68 2.65
N TYR A 93 13.11 16.04 3.32
CA TYR A 93 14.42 15.64 2.80
C TYR A 93 14.97 14.48 3.63
N GLU A 94 16.03 13.82 3.14
CA GLU A 94 16.67 12.70 3.84
C GLU A 94 17.19 13.13 5.22
N GLY A 95 16.81 12.40 6.28
CA GLY A 95 17.13 12.75 7.67
C GLY A 95 16.28 13.88 8.28
N GLY A 96 15.38 14.50 7.51
CA GLY A 96 14.48 15.54 8.00
C GLY A 96 13.37 15.05 8.95
N ASN A 97 12.69 16.01 9.57
CA ASN A 97 11.56 15.75 10.47
C ASN A 97 10.44 14.97 9.76
N CYS A 98 9.91 13.97 10.46
CA CYS A 98 8.89 13.06 9.99
C CYS A 98 7.52 13.61 10.39
N ASN A 99 6.84 14.28 9.44
CA ASN A 99 5.49 14.80 9.68
C ASN A 99 4.46 13.68 9.53
N ARG A 100 3.81 13.33 10.63
CA ARG A 100 2.91 12.18 10.79
C ARG A 100 1.45 12.50 10.47
N GLY A 101 0.61 11.48 10.41
CA GLY A 101 -0.84 11.64 10.15
C GLY A 101 -1.23 11.51 8.69
N THR A 102 -0.31 11.06 7.82
CA THR A 102 -0.67 10.67 6.46
C THR A 102 -1.48 9.37 6.53
N ALA A 103 -2.62 9.28 5.82
CA ALA A 103 -3.44 8.06 5.81
C ALA A 103 -3.09 7.10 4.65
N GLY A 104 -2.47 7.65 3.60
CA GLY A 104 -2.07 6.91 2.40
C GLY A 104 -1.16 7.75 1.52
N PHE A 105 -0.37 7.09 0.67
CA PHE A 105 0.55 7.74 -0.24
C PHE A 105 0.56 7.00 -1.58
N ALA A 106 0.52 7.75 -2.68
CA ALA A 106 0.50 7.23 -4.05
C ALA A 106 1.16 8.25 -5.00
N TYR A 107 1.68 7.77 -6.13
CA TYR A 107 2.04 8.65 -7.23
C TYR A 107 0.78 9.05 -8.00
N VAL A 108 0.79 10.26 -8.55
CA VAL A 108 -0.23 10.71 -9.51
C VAL A 108 0.23 10.27 -10.89
N GLY A 109 -0.61 9.49 -11.56
CA GLY A 109 -0.44 9.06 -12.95
C GLY A 109 -1.24 9.89 -13.92
#